data_AF-A0A1C6SS84-F1
#
_entry.id   AF-A0A1C6SS84-F1
#
_cell.length_a   1.000
_cell.length_b   1.000
_cell.length_c   1.000
_cell.angle_alpha   90.00
_cell.angle_beta   90.00
_cell.angle_gamma   90.00
#
_symmetry.space_group_name_H-M   'P 1'
#
loop_
_entity.id
_entity.type
_entity.pdbx_description
1 polymer ?
#
loop_
_entity_poly.entity_id
_entity_poly.type
_entity_poly.pdbx_seq_one_letter_code
_entity_poly.pdbx_strand_id
1 'polypeptide(L)'
;MSLRRRPAAVAVRVLVVLGVVAGIVLTAAGPATLTGMLPYFTIQSNLAVGLLAGYAAARAWWGRPDPPSALRGAVTLYITITGVVYHLVLANPASPFAMAQPDRTLADAVGNQFLHTVVPLLAVADWALFDHRGRLRPRYAAWWLAFPLAYLGFALVRGLLVGSYPYPFVDAGQLGYAGVAVSAAGFAAAFWLLGLAFVGVDRVLTRRVRPSAPTAPPEPTAPAAPTIPAGPAASTVPAGPTASTVPAKPAAPTIPATSTGTPPG
;
A
#
# COMPACT_ATOMS: atom_id res chain seq x y z
N MET A 1 2.88 12.62 -12.83
CA MET A 1 3.21 13.87 -12.10
C MET A 1 3.65 14.97 -13.07
N SER A 2 3.07 16.17 -13.01
CA SER A 2 3.48 17.30 -13.88
C SER A 2 4.90 17.78 -13.55
N LEU A 3 5.65 18.25 -14.55
CA LEU A 3 7.06 18.68 -14.39
C LEU A 3 7.22 19.75 -13.30
N ARG A 4 6.24 20.67 -13.16
CA ARG A 4 6.22 21.73 -12.14
C ARG A 4 6.13 21.23 -10.70
N ARG A 5 5.56 20.03 -10.46
CA ARG A 5 5.40 19.48 -9.10
C ARG A 5 6.53 18.53 -8.69
N ARG A 6 7.36 18.10 -9.65
CA ARG A 6 8.51 17.21 -9.38
C ARG A 6 9.52 17.76 -8.37
N PRO A 7 10.00 19.04 -8.46
CA PRO A 7 10.97 19.54 -7.50
C PRO A 7 10.41 19.60 -6.07
N ALA A 8 9.14 19.95 -5.91
CA ALA A 8 8.46 19.95 -4.62
C ALA A 8 8.37 18.54 -4.01
N ALA A 9 8.02 17.52 -4.80
CA ALA A 9 8.04 16.13 -4.30
C ALA A 9 9.44 15.68 -3.89
N VAL A 10 10.46 15.99 -4.71
CA VAL A 10 11.85 15.64 -4.37
C VAL A 10 12.26 16.31 -3.06
N ALA A 11 11.96 17.60 -2.90
CA ALA A 11 12.25 18.33 -1.68
C ALA A 11 11.58 17.69 -0.44
N VAL A 12 10.27 17.39 -0.51
CA VAL A 12 9.58 16.73 0.61
C VAL A 12 10.16 15.35 0.92
N ARG A 13 10.46 14.55 -0.10
CA ARG A 13 11.07 13.21 0.09
C ARG A 13 12.47 13.30 0.71
N VAL A 14 13.27 14.30 0.32
CA VAL A 14 14.56 14.58 0.97
C VAL A 14 14.35 15.01 2.41
N LEU A 15 13.37 15.87 2.71
CA LEU A 15 13.04 16.24 4.09
C LEU A 15 12.60 15.04 4.94
N VAL A 16 11.86 14.09 4.37
CA VAL A 16 11.54 12.81 5.05
C VAL A 16 12.81 12.05 5.39
N VAL A 17 13.73 11.88 4.43
CA VAL A 17 15.01 11.19 4.67
C VAL A 17 15.83 11.88 5.76
N LEU A 18 16.00 13.20 5.67
CA LEU A 18 16.73 13.99 6.65
C LEU A 18 16.06 13.91 8.03
N GLY A 19 14.73 13.95 8.09
CA GLY A 19 13.98 13.81 9.33
C GLY A 19 14.15 12.44 9.98
N VAL A 20 14.17 11.35 9.20
CA VAL A 20 14.44 10.00 9.70
C VAL A 20 15.87 9.92 10.25
N VAL A 21 16.86 10.40 9.49
CA VAL A 21 18.27 10.38 9.92
C VAL A 21 18.46 11.21 11.18
N ALA A 22 17.96 12.45 11.20
CA ALA A 22 18.02 13.33 12.37
C ALA A 22 17.33 12.69 13.58
N GLY A 23 16.13 12.14 13.40
CA GLY A 23 15.39 11.44 14.45
C GLY A 23 16.19 10.30 15.08
N ILE A 24 16.76 9.42 14.25
CA ILE A 24 17.55 8.27 14.72
C ILE A 24 18.82 8.74 15.42
N VAL A 25 19.59 9.66 14.81
CA VAL A 25 20.87 10.12 15.35
C VAL A 25 20.67 10.86 16.69
N LEU A 26 19.67 11.73 16.78
CA LEU A 26 19.40 12.50 17.99
C LEU A 26 18.91 11.62 19.14
N THR A 27 18.07 10.62 18.86
CA THR A 27 17.65 9.65 19.88
C THR A 27 18.81 8.74 20.29
N ALA A 28 19.66 8.32 19.36
CA ALA A 28 20.84 7.49 19.65
C ALA A 28 21.97 8.24 20.39
N ALA A 29 21.95 9.57 20.37
CA ALA A 29 22.84 10.41 21.19
C ALA A 29 22.40 10.47 22.66
N GLY A 30 21.19 9.98 22.97
CA GLY A 30 20.71 9.76 24.33
C GLY A 30 21.20 8.42 24.91
N PRO A 31 20.54 7.90 25.96
CA PRO A 31 20.87 6.61 26.56
C PRO A 31 20.53 5.41 25.67
N ALA A 32 19.79 5.61 24.58
CA ALA A 32 19.41 4.55 23.65
C ALA A 32 20.57 4.16 22.73
N THR A 33 20.95 2.89 22.71
CA THR A 33 21.90 2.37 21.73
C THR A 33 21.18 2.07 20.41
N LEU A 34 21.88 2.21 19.27
CA LEU A 34 21.32 1.88 17.95
C LEU A 34 20.75 0.46 17.90
N THR A 35 21.43 -0.52 18.49
CA THR A 35 20.97 -1.91 18.56
C THR A 35 19.75 -2.08 19.47
N GLY A 36 19.67 -1.31 20.56
CA GLY A 36 18.51 -1.29 21.45
C GLY A 36 17.25 -0.71 20.79
N MET A 37 17.42 0.12 19.76
CA MET A 37 16.32 0.79 19.04
C MET A 37 15.69 -0.08 17.93
N LEU A 38 16.45 -0.99 17.31
CA LEU A 38 15.97 -1.82 16.17
C LEU A 38 14.71 -2.66 16.45
N PRO A 39 14.49 -3.21 17.66
CA PRO A 39 13.29 -3.99 17.96
C PRO A 39 11.98 -3.19 17.94
N TYR A 40 12.03 -1.85 17.93
CA TYR A 40 10.84 -1.02 17.96
C TYR A 40 10.25 -0.84 16.56
N PHE A 41 8.92 -1.02 16.44
CA PHE A 41 8.18 -0.78 15.20
C PHE A 41 8.38 0.66 14.69
N THR A 42 8.52 1.62 15.60
CA THR A 42 8.86 3.02 15.30
C THR A 42 10.09 3.11 14.40
N ILE A 43 11.15 2.37 14.71
CA ILE A 43 12.42 2.44 13.98
C ILE A 43 12.31 1.72 12.65
N GLN A 44 11.69 0.53 12.64
CA GLN A 44 11.49 -0.24 11.41
C GLN A 44 10.64 0.52 10.38
N SER A 45 9.57 1.18 10.83
CA SER A 45 8.70 2.00 9.97
C SER A 45 9.37 3.30 9.51
N ASN A 46 10.15 3.97 10.37
CA ASN A 46 10.95 5.14 9.99
C ASN A 46 12.02 4.80 8.94
N LEU A 47 12.72 3.67 9.11
CA LEU A 47 13.67 3.17 8.12
C LEU A 47 12.96 2.84 6.80
N ALA A 48 11.82 2.15 6.84
CA ALA A 48 11.06 1.82 5.64
C ALA A 48 10.62 3.07 4.86
N VAL A 49 10.10 4.10 5.55
CA VAL A 49 9.69 5.35 4.89
C VAL A 49 10.87 6.18 4.41
N GLY A 50 11.99 6.23 5.16
CA GLY A 50 13.21 6.89 4.73
C GLY A 50 13.79 6.26 3.46
N LEU A 51 13.92 4.93 3.44
CA LEU A 51 14.40 4.19 2.27
C LEU A 51 13.48 4.38 1.06
N LEU A 52 12.16 4.29 1.26
CA LEU A 52 11.21 4.49 0.17
C LEU A 52 11.22 5.93 -0.35
N ALA A 53 11.32 6.93 0.53
CA ALA A 53 11.41 8.33 0.16
C ALA A 53 12.69 8.61 -0.63
N GLY A 54 13.84 8.12 -0.16
CA GLY A 54 15.13 8.23 -0.87
C GLY A 54 15.08 7.56 -2.25
N TYR A 55 14.55 6.33 -2.33
CA TYR A 55 14.34 5.63 -3.60
C TYR A 55 13.42 6.41 -4.53
N ALA A 56 12.29 6.92 -4.04
CA ALA A 56 11.34 7.69 -4.83
C ALA A 56 11.91 9.04 -5.28
N ALA A 57 12.75 9.70 -4.47
CA ALA A 57 13.45 10.92 -4.84
C ALA A 57 14.46 10.67 -5.98
N ALA A 58 15.28 9.62 -5.86
CA ALA A 58 16.25 9.24 -6.88
C ALA A 58 15.55 8.87 -8.20
N ARG A 59 14.44 8.12 -8.14
CA ARG A 59 13.63 7.79 -9.32
C ARG A 59 13.08 9.05 -10.01
N ALA A 60 12.55 10.01 -9.23
CA ALA A 60 12.05 11.26 -9.76
C ALA A 60 13.15 12.12 -10.40
N TRP A 61 14.34 12.15 -9.79
CA TRP A 61 15.53 12.84 -10.31
C TRP A 61 15.94 12.32 -11.69
N TRP A 62 15.96 11.00 -11.87
CA TRP A 62 16.27 10.37 -13.16
C TRP A 62 15.07 10.27 -14.11
N GLY A 63 13.94 10.93 -13.82
CA GLY A 63 12.76 10.90 -14.67
C GLY A 63 12.09 9.53 -14.81
N ARG A 64 12.35 8.62 -13.87
CA ARG A 64 11.85 7.24 -13.87
C ARG A 64 10.48 7.13 -13.18
N PRO A 65 9.66 6.11 -13.49
CA PRO A 65 8.37 5.89 -12.84
C PRO A 65 8.47 5.79 -11.30
N ASP A 66 7.47 6.35 -10.61
CA ASP A 66 7.32 6.25 -9.16
C ASP A 66 7.19 4.79 -8.69
N PRO A 67 7.53 4.49 -7.42
CA PRO A 67 7.31 3.17 -6.84
C PRO A 67 5.83 2.76 -6.86
N PRO A 68 5.52 1.45 -6.77
CA PRO A 68 4.13 0.97 -6.76
C PRO A 68 3.29 1.64 -5.68
N SER A 69 2.10 2.13 -6.04
CA SER A 69 1.19 2.82 -5.11
C SER A 69 0.76 1.96 -3.92
N ALA A 70 0.69 0.63 -4.10
CA ALA A 70 0.41 -0.30 -3.02
C ALA A 70 1.54 -0.34 -1.97
N LEU A 71 2.81 -0.25 -2.41
CA LEU A 71 3.96 -0.19 -1.51
C LEU A 71 4.03 1.17 -0.81
N ARG A 72 3.81 2.27 -1.55
CA ARG A 72 3.74 3.62 -0.99
C ARG A 72 2.65 3.73 0.07
N GLY A 73 1.44 3.26 -0.23
CA GLY A 73 0.34 3.20 0.73
C GLY A 73 0.66 2.35 1.96
N ALA A 74 1.32 1.20 1.79
CA ALA A 74 1.75 0.34 2.91
C ALA A 74 2.69 1.08 3.86
N VAL A 75 3.77 1.64 3.32
CA VAL A 75 4.81 2.31 4.12
C VAL A 75 4.28 3.58 4.76
N THR A 76 3.43 4.35 4.06
CA THR A 76 2.74 5.50 4.65
C THR A 76 1.79 5.07 5.77
N LEU A 77 1.07 3.97 5.62
CA LEU A 77 0.25 3.42 6.72
C LEU A 77 1.12 3.05 7.93
N TYR A 78 2.24 2.37 7.73
CA TYR A 78 3.11 1.95 8.83
C TYR A 78 3.69 3.12 9.62
N ILE A 79 4.16 4.17 8.94
CA ILE A 79 4.64 5.36 9.63
C ILE A 79 3.48 6.15 10.28
N THR A 80 2.28 6.09 9.71
CA THR A 80 1.08 6.68 10.34
C THR A 80 0.70 5.93 11.61
N ILE A 81 0.78 4.59 11.60
CA ILE A 81 0.59 3.76 12.79
C ILE A 81 1.56 4.20 13.89
N THR A 82 2.84 4.40 13.58
CA THR A 82 3.83 4.89 14.53
C THR A 82 3.41 6.20 15.18
N GLY A 83 2.99 7.20 14.41
CA GLY A 83 2.55 8.48 14.97
C GLY A 83 1.27 8.35 15.80
N VAL A 84 0.27 7.65 15.29
CA VAL A 84 -1.04 7.50 15.97
C VAL A 84 -0.90 6.70 17.26
N VAL A 85 -0.21 5.55 17.23
CA VAL A 85 0.01 4.72 18.43
C VAL A 85 0.85 5.48 19.46
N TYR A 86 1.88 6.20 19.03
CA TYR A 86 2.65 7.02 19.97
C TYR A 86 1.75 8.05 20.67
N HIS A 87 1.03 8.88 19.92
CA HIS A 87 0.27 9.99 20.52
C HIS A 87 -0.99 9.54 21.27
N LEU A 88 -1.70 8.52 20.78
CA LEU A 88 -2.98 8.10 21.37
C LEU A 88 -2.84 7.00 22.41
N VAL A 89 -1.76 6.20 22.35
CA VAL A 89 -1.58 5.02 23.21
C VAL A 89 -0.38 5.17 24.14
N LEU A 90 0.81 5.48 23.62
CA LEU A 90 2.03 5.43 24.43
C LEU A 90 2.28 6.71 25.24
N ALA A 91 2.03 7.88 24.65
CA ALA A 91 2.23 9.18 25.29
C ALA A 91 0.95 9.71 25.98
N ASN A 92 -0.19 9.06 25.76
CA ASN A 92 -1.47 9.46 26.34
C ASN A 92 -1.64 8.86 27.75
N PRO A 93 -1.65 9.66 28.82
CA PRO A 93 -1.77 9.15 30.19
C PRO A 93 -3.13 8.49 30.47
N ALA A 94 -4.16 8.73 29.65
CA ALA A 94 -5.46 8.05 29.77
C ALA A 94 -5.48 6.64 29.14
N SER A 95 -4.41 6.25 28.44
CA SER A 95 -4.29 4.93 27.83
C SER A 95 -3.88 3.87 28.86
N PRO A 96 -4.49 2.66 28.85
CA PRO A 96 -4.04 1.55 29.70
C PRO A 96 -2.63 1.04 29.32
N PHE A 97 -2.10 1.46 28.17
CA PHE A 97 -0.79 1.08 27.66
C PHE A 97 0.18 2.28 27.61
N ALA A 98 -0.12 3.34 28.37
CA ALA A 98 0.74 4.51 28.49
C ALA A 98 2.14 4.08 28.98
N MET A 99 3.17 4.62 28.35
CA MET A 99 4.54 4.46 28.81
C MET A 99 4.98 5.71 29.57
N ALA A 100 5.66 5.51 30.70
CA ALA A 100 6.31 6.58 31.42
C ALA A 100 7.24 7.34 30.46
N GLN A 101 7.05 8.65 30.39
CA GLN A 101 7.90 9.50 29.56
C GLN A 101 9.15 9.83 30.37
N PRO A 102 10.34 9.32 29.98
CA PRO A 102 11.55 9.57 30.73
C PRO A 102 11.94 11.06 30.63
N ASP A 103 12.75 11.52 31.59
CA ASP A 103 13.44 12.79 31.47
C ASP A 103 14.42 12.69 30.28
N ARG A 104 14.12 13.42 29.21
CA ARG A 104 14.90 13.40 27.97
C ARG A 104 15.85 14.58 27.95
N THR A 105 17.06 14.37 27.42
CA THR A 105 17.89 15.49 26.97
C THR A 105 17.17 16.22 25.83
N LEU A 106 17.55 17.47 25.57
CA LEU A 106 16.95 18.23 24.46
C LEU A 106 17.10 17.48 23.12
N ALA A 107 18.27 16.87 22.88
CA ALA A 107 18.52 16.08 21.68
C ALA A 107 17.54 14.90 21.56
N ASP A 108 17.40 14.09 22.60
CA ASP A 108 16.50 12.93 22.57
C ASP A 108 15.03 13.36 22.45
N ALA A 109 14.62 14.44 23.11
CA ALA A 109 13.28 15.00 22.98
C ALA A 109 12.97 15.43 21.53
N VAL A 110 13.92 16.08 20.86
CA VAL A 110 13.80 16.47 19.46
C VAL A 110 13.78 15.23 18.56
N GLY A 111 14.68 14.26 18.78
CA GLY A 111 14.71 13.01 18.03
C GLY A 111 13.38 12.25 18.10
N ASN A 112 12.82 12.16 19.30
CA ASN A 112 11.51 11.56 19.55
C ASN A 112 10.38 12.29 18.80
N GLN A 113 10.40 13.62 18.70
CA GLN A 113 9.44 14.38 17.90
C GLN A 113 9.59 14.13 16.40
N PHE A 114 10.82 13.99 15.90
CA PHE A 114 11.05 13.65 14.50
C PHE A 114 10.44 12.28 14.15
N LEU A 115 10.72 11.27 14.96
CA LEU A 115 10.30 9.89 14.70
C LEU A 115 8.80 9.63 14.84
N HIS A 116 8.12 10.38 15.73
CA HIS A 116 6.71 10.16 16.05
C HIS A 116 5.75 11.25 15.54
N THR A 117 6.25 12.39 15.10
CA THR A 117 5.41 13.52 14.66
C THR A 117 5.82 14.02 13.28
N VAL A 118 7.04 14.54 13.13
CA VAL A 118 7.46 15.24 11.90
C VAL A 118 7.49 14.29 10.70
N VAL A 119 8.18 13.16 10.81
CA VAL A 119 8.29 12.18 9.72
C VAL A 119 6.93 11.59 9.33
N PRO A 120 6.08 11.12 10.27
CA PRO A 120 4.73 10.69 9.94
C PRO A 120 3.91 11.74 9.18
N LEU A 121 3.91 12.99 9.63
CA LEU A 121 3.17 14.07 8.96
C LEU A 121 3.70 14.36 7.56
N LEU A 122 5.03 14.43 7.39
CA LEU A 122 5.64 14.63 6.07
C LEU A 122 5.34 13.47 5.12
N ALA A 123 5.35 12.23 5.60
CA ALA A 123 5.04 11.05 4.79
C ALA A 123 3.58 11.01 4.35
N VAL A 124 2.65 11.34 5.25
CA VAL A 124 1.22 11.49 4.91
C VAL A 124 1.02 12.63 3.91
N ALA A 125 1.71 13.75 4.09
CA ALA A 125 1.66 14.88 3.16
C ALA A 125 2.24 14.53 1.78
N ASP A 126 3.39 13.84 1.69
CA ASP A 126 3.96 13.38 0.41
C ASP A 126 2.97 12.46 -0.31
N TRP A 127 2.41 11.50 0.41
CA TRP A 127 1.40 10.60 -0.11
C TRP A 127 0.17 11.38 -0.60
N ALA A 128 -0.41 12.27 0.21
CA ALA A 128 -1.63 13.02 -0.09
C ALA A 128 -1.49 14.13 -1.14
N LEU A 129 -0.28 14.64 -1.38
CA LEU A 129 -0.04 15.73 -2.35
C LEU A 129 0.54 15.26 -3.69
N PHE A 130 1.40 14.23 -3.68
CA PHE A 130 2.20 13.89 -4.86
C PHE A 130 1.94 12.52 -5.47
N ASP A 131 1.32 11.59 -4.72
CA ASP A 131 1.03 10.26 -5.25
C ASP A 131 -0.12 10.23 -6.28
N HIS A 132 -0.11 9.24 -7.16
CA HIS A 132 -1.14 9.08 -8.18
C HIS A 132 -2.41 8.48 -7.56
N ARG A 133 -3.52 9.21 -7.68
CA ARG A 133 -4.80 8.86 -7.03
C ARG A 133 -5.54 7.72 -7.73
N GLY A 134 -6.38 7.02 -6.98
CA GLY A 134 -7.37 6.07 -7.49
C GLY A 134 -6.81 4.69 -7.76
N ARG A 135 -5.63 4.41 -7.23
CA ARG A 135 -4.89 3.16 -7.43
C ARG A 135 -5.04 2.19 -6.25
N LEU A 136 -5.53 2.65 -5.11
CA LEU A 136 -5.65 1.84 -3.91
C LEU A 136 -6.95 1.02 -3.91
N ARG A 137 -6.81 -0.27 -3.65
CA ARG A 137 -7.91 -1.25 -3.60
C ARG A 137 -8.16 -1.65 -2.14
N PRO A 138 -9.41 -1.97 -1.73
CA PRO A 138 -9.72 -2.29 -0.34
C PRO A 138 -8.94 -3.52 0.16
N ARG A 139 -8.71 -4.49 -0.73
CA ARG A 139 -7.88 -5.68 -0.45
C ARG A 139 -6.47 -5.34 0.07
N TYR A 140 -5.92 -4.17 -0.28
CA TYR A 140 -4.61 -3.76 0.20
C TYR A 140 -4.62 -3.45 1.70
N ALA A 141 -5.73 -2.96 2.26
CA ALA A 141 -5.83 -2.73 3.70
C ALA A 141 -5.63 -4.04 4.49
N ALA A 142 -6.13 -5.16 3.98
CA ALA A 142 -5.88 -6.48 4.57
C ALA A 142 -4.43 -6.94 4.37
N TRP A 143 -3.88 -6.78 3.16
CA TRP A 143 -2.49 -7.19 2.88
C TRP A 143 -1.46 -6.38 3.66
N TRP A 144 -1.73 -5.11 3.93
CA TRP A 144 -0.84 -4.27 4.72
C TRP A 144 -0.75 -4.69 6.19
N LEU A 145 -1.71 -5.47 6.71
CA LEU A 145 -1.57 -6.07 8.05
C LEU A 145 -0.45 -7.10 8.13
N ALA A 146 0.06 -7.61 6.99
CA ALA A 146 1.14 -8.58 7.00
C ALA A 146 2.38 -8.08 7.76
N PHE A 147 2.72 -6.80 7.63
CA PHE A 147 3.90 -6.24 8.32
C PHE A 147 3.67 -6.05 9.84
N PRO A 148 2.59 -5.41 10.32
CA PRO A 148 2.27 -5.38 11.75
C PRO A 148 2.12 -6.77 12.39
N LEU A 149 1.55 -7.75 11.69
CA LEU A 149 1.41 -9.11 12.20
C LEU A 149 2.75 -9.86 12.23
N ALA A 150 3.61 -9.67 11.23
CA ALA A 150 4.98 -10.18 11.27
C ALA A 150 5.78 -9.54 12.41
N TYR A 151 5.60 -8.24 12.64
CA TYR A 151 6.20 -7.53 13.77
C TYR A 151 5.72 -8.09 15.12
N LEU A 152 4.42 -8.38 15.26
CA LEU A 152 3.88 -9.03 16.45
C LEU A 152 4.58 -10.37 16.69
N GLY A 153 4.66 -11.23 15.67
CA GLY A 153 5.38 -12.50 15.78
C GLY A 153 6.83 -12.32 16.21
N PHE A 154 7.55 -11.37 15.60
CA PHE A 154 8.91 -10.99 15.99
C PHE A 154 8.98 -10.54 17.45
N ALA A 155 8.09 -9.64 17.89
CA ALA A 155 8.10 -9.08 19.23
C ALA A 155 7.84 -10.17 20.30
N LEU A 156 6.95 -11.13 20.00
CA LEU A 156 6.67 -12.24 20.90
C LEU A 156 7.84 -13.22 21.00
N VAL A 157 8.45 -13.60 19.87
CA VAL A 157 9.64 -14.46 19.85
C VAL A 157 10.79 -13.78 20.58
N ARG A 158 11.03 -12.48 20.34
CA ARG A 158 12.06 -11.73 21.07
C ARG A 158 11.77 -11.70 22.57
N GLY A 159 10.53 -11.42 22.96
CA GLY A 159 10.13 -11.38 24.36
C GLY A 159 10.35 -12.70 25.07
N LEU A 160 10.09 -13.82 24.39
CA LEU A 160 10.42 -15.17 24.87
C LEU A 160 11.92 -15.41 25.06
N LEU A 161 12.75 -14.92 24.14
CA LEU A 161 14.19 -15.15 24.15
C LEU A 161 14.96 -14.23 25.12
N VAL A 162 14.52 -12.98 25.25
CA VAL A 162 15.24 -11.91 25.96
C VAL A 162 14.54 -11.51 27.27
N GLY A 163 13.31 -11.97 27.50
CA GLY A 163 12.52 -11.62 28.69
C GLY A 163 11.99 -10.19 28.70
N SER A 164 12.04 -9.50 27.56
CA SER A 164 11.62 -8.09 27.44
C SER A 164 10.87 -7.84 26.13
N TYR A 165 9.71 -7.20 26.25
CA TYR A 165 8.85 -6.83 25.13
C TYR A 165 9.03 -5.35 24.77
N PRO A 166 9.00 -4.96 23.48
CA PRO A 166 9.18 -3.57 23.09
C PRO A 166 8.04 -2.64 23.53
N TYR A 167 6.83 -3.17 23.72
CA TYR A 167 5.65 -2.39 24.07
C TYR A 167 4.76 -3.10 25.08
N PRO A 168 4.09 -2.37 26.00
CA PRO A 168 3.23 -2.98 27.03
C PRO A 168 2.04 -3.72 26.43
N PHE A 169 1.50 -3.25 25.30
CA PHE A 169 0.37 -3.88 24.63
C PHE A 169 0.70 -5.22 23.93
N VAL A 170 1.97 -5.62 23.87
CA VAL A 170 2.40 -6.97 23.42
C VAL A 170 3.15 -7.73 24.52
N ASP A 171 3.18 -7.19 25.74
CA ASP A 171 3.92 -7.80 26.85
C ASP A 171 3.15 -8.98 27.43
N ALA A 172 3.56 -10.20 27.03
CA ALA A 172 2.93 -11.42 27.53
C ALA A 172 3.28 -11.71 29.01
N GLY A 173 4.33 -11.10 29.56
CA GLY A 173 4.65 -11.19 30.98
C GLY A 173 3.66 -10.41 31.84
N GLN A 174 3.16 -9.27 31.33
CA GLN A 174 2.16 -8.45 32.02
C GLN A 174 0.71 -8.87 31.69
N LEU A 175 0.42 -9.15 30.42
CA LEU A 175 -0.95 -9.40 29.93
C LEU A 175 -1.31 -10.89 29.85
N GLY A 176 -0.33 -11.78 29.89
CA GLY A 176 -0.50 -13.16 29.43
C GLY A 176 -0.79 -13.24 27.93
N TYR A 177 -0.71 -14.44 27.34
CA TYR A 177 -0.97 -14.63 25.92
C TYR A 177 -2.42 -14.32 25.50
N ALA A 178 -3.39 -14.56 26.39
CA ALA A 178 -4.78 -14.21 26.13
C ALA A 178 -4.97 -12.68 26.04
N GLY A 179 -4.38 -11.92 26.96
CA GLY A 179 -4.44 -10.45 26.94
C GLY A 179 -3.71 -9.87 25.72
N VAL A 180 -2.55 -10.43 25.36
CA VAL A 180 -1.84 -10.08 24.12
C VAL A 180 -2.71 -10.37 22.89
N ALA A 181 -3.42 -11.49 22.83
CA ALA A 181 -4.28 -11.83 21.70
C ALA A 181 -5.44 -10.83 21.54
N VAL A 182 -6.07 -10.42 22.65
CA VAL A 182 -7.14 -9.40 22.65
C VAL A 182 -6.58 -8.05 22.19
N SER A 183 -5.44 -7.62 22.74
CA SER A 183 -4.76 -6.39 22.34
C SER A 183 -4.41 -6.40 20.85
N ALA A 184 -3.77 -7.48 20.38
CA ALA A 184 -3.38 -7.65 18.99
C ALA A 184 -4.59 -7.61 18.03
N ALA A 185 -5.71 -8.24 18.40
CA ALA A 185 -6.94 -8.18 17.62
C ALA A 185 -7.49 -6.74 17.52
N GLY A 186 -7.48 -5.99 18.62
CA GLY A 186 -7.88 -4.59 18.66
C GLY A 186 -7.01 -3.70 17.76
N PHE A 187 -5.69 -3.82 17.87
CA PHE A 187 -4.75 -3.09 17.02
C PHE A 187 -4.87 -3.49 15.54
N ALA A 188 -4.98 -4.79 15.24
CA ALA A 188 -5.16 -5.25 13.87
C ALA A 188 -6.44 -4.69 13.23
N ALA A 189 -7.55 -4.66 13.98
CA ALA A 189 -8.79 -4.04 13.54
C ALA A 189 -8.61 -2.52 13.30
N ALA A 190 -7.98 -1.81 14.24
CA ALA A 190 -7.72 -0.38 14.10
C ALA A 190 -6.83 -0.06 12.89
N PHE A 191 -5.75 -0.81 12.69
CA PHE A 191 -4.83 -0.64 11.56
C PHE A 191 -5.49 -0.97 10.23
N TRP A 192 -6.36 -1.99 10.21
CA TRP A 192 -7.16 -2.33 9.04
C TRP A 192 -8.12 -1.19 8.67
N LEU A 193 -8.85 -0.64 9.64
CA LEU A 193 -9.74 0.51 9.45
C LEU A 193 -8.96 1.74 8.97
N LEU A 194 -7.77 1.99 9.53
CA LEU A 194 -6.89 3.06 9.07
C LEU A 194 -6.45 2.82 7.61
N GLY A 195 -6.09 1.59 7.24
CA GLY A 195 -5.81 1.23 5.85
C GLY A 195 -7.01 1.46 4.92
N LEU A 196 -8.23 1.13 5.36
CA LEU A 196 -9.45 1.44 4.62
C LEU A 196 -9.69 2.95 4.50
N ALA A 197 -9.35 3.74 5.52
CA ALA A 197 -9.43 5.20 5.46
C ALA A 197 -8.49 5.77 4.38
N PHE A 198 -7.24 5.28 4.30
CA PHE A 198 -6.31 5.64 3.22
C PHE A 198 -6.88 5.32 1.83
N VAL A 199 -7.46 4.13 1.68
CA VAL A 199 -8.13 3.70 0.46
C VAL A 199 -9.33 4.60 0.13
N GLY A 200 -10.11 5.01 1.13
CA GLY A 200 -11.25 5.92 0.98
C GLY A 200 -10.82 7.31 0.53
N VAL A 201 -9.82 7.89 1.19
CA VAL A 201 -9.23 9.19 0.85
C VAL A 201 -8.70 9.19 -0.59
N ASP A 202 -7.98 8.14 -1.00
CA ASP A 202 -7.48 7.99 -2.37
C ASP A 202 -8.59 8.06 -3.42
N ARG A 203 -9.73 7.40 -3.15
CA ARG A 203 -10.89 7.41 -4.04
C ARG A 203 -11.61 8.76 -4.07
N VAL A 204 -11.83 9.39 -2.92
CA VAL A 204 -12.51 10.68 -2.83
C VAL A 204 -11.71 11.75 -3.56
N LEU A 205 -10.39 11.79 -3.34
CA LEU A 205 -9.49 12.72 -4.03
C LEU A 205 -9.46 12.49 -5.54
N THR A 206 -9.58 11.24 -6.00
CA THR A 206 -9.71 10.93 -7.45
C THR A 206 -10.99 11.51 -8.05
N ARG A 207 -12.12 11.34 -7.36
CA ARG A 207 -13.43 11.81 -7.85
C ARG A 207 -13.47 13.34 -7.99
N ARG A 208 -12.80 14.08 -7.12
CA ARG A 208 -12.74 15.55 -7.19
C ARG A 208 -11.91 16.07 -8.39
N VAL A 209 -10.98 15.27 -8.90
CA VAL A 209 -10.11 15.65 -10.03
C VAL A 209 -10.71 15.29 -11.39
N ARG A 210 -11.73 14.42 -11.44
CA ARG A 210 -12.57 14.22 -12.64
C ARG A 210 -13.86 15.03 -12.49
N PRO A 211 -14.00 16.20 -13.14
CA PRO A 211 -15.32 16.82 -13.29
C PRO A 211 -16.24 15.81 -13.99
N SER A 212 -17.48 15.69 -13.52
CA SER A 212 -18.53 14.99 -14.26
C SER A 212 -18.55 15.55 -15.68
N ALA A 213 -18.30 14.71 -16.68
CA ALA A 213 -18.45 15.13 -18.07
C ALA A 213 -19.88 15.67 -18.24
N PRO A 214 -20.09 16.84 -18.89
CA PRO A 214 -21.42 17.29 -19.23
C PRO A 214 -22.15 16.16 -19.96
N THR A 215 -23.37 15.82 -19.52
CA THR A 215 -24.26 14.94 -20.26
C THR A 215 -24.31 15.45 -21.68
N ALA A 216 -23.81 14.65 -22.63
CA ALA A 216 -23.88 15.00 -24.05
C ALA A 216 -25.34 15.32 -24.39
N PRO A 217 -25.62 16.42 -25.13
CA PRO A 217 -26.97 16.71 -25.58
C PRO A 217 -27.54 15.48 -26.30
N PRO A 218 -28.84 15.19 -26.17
CA PRO A 218 -29.46 14.11 -26.94
C PRO A 218 -29.14 14.32 -28.42
N GLU A 219 -28.61 13.27 -29.03
CA GLU A 219 -28.24 13.24 -30.44
C GLU A 219 -29.45 13.67 -31.30
N PRO A 220 -29.29 14.63 -32.24
CA PRO A 220 -30.39 15.03 -33.11
C PRO A 220 -30.83 13.81 -33.91
N THR A 221 -32.08 13.39 -33.74
CA THR A 221 -32.70 12.32 -34.52
C THR A 221 -32.53 12.63 -36.00
N ALA A 222 -31.75 11.82 -36.71
CA ALA A 222 -31.59 11.97 -38.15
C ALA A 222 -32.97 11.88 -38.86
N PRO A 223 -33.23 12.66 -39.94
CA PRO A 223 -34.50 12.61 -40.63
C PRO A 223 -34.74 11.22 -41.22
N ALA A 224 -35.96 10.71 -41.07
CA ALA A 224 -36.38 9.45 -41.66
C ALA A 224 -36.12 9.44 -43.18
N ALA A 225 -35.44 8.41 -43.67
CA ALA A 225 -35.18 8.22 -45.09
C ALA A 225 -36.50 8.06 -45.87
N PRO A 226 -36.60 8.58 -47.12
CA PRO A 226 -37.82 8.46 -47.91
C PRO A 226 -38.09 7.00 -48.28
N THR A 227 -39.32 6.54 -48.02
CA THR A 227 -39.80 5.23 -48.47
C THR A 227 -39.99 5.25 -49.99
N ILE A 228 -39.15 4.54 -50.74
CA ILE A 228 -39.34 4.31 -52.18
C ILE A 228 -40.40 3.20 -52.36
N PRO A 229 -41.48 3.41 -53.15
CA PRO A 229 -42.47 2.36 -53.41
C PRO A 229 -41.87 1.25 -54.30
N ALA A 230 -42.11 0.00 -53.93
CA ALA A 230 -41.76 -1.16 -54.75
C ALA A 230 -42.58 -1.20 -56.05
N GLY A 231 -41.90 -1.25 -57.19
CA GLY A 231 -42.49 -1.53 -58.50
C GLY A 231 -42.85 -3.02 -58.68
N PRO A 232 -43.70 -3.36 -59.66
CA PRO A 232 -44.34 -4.67 -59.74
C PRO A 232 -43.40 -5.78 -60.23
N ALA A 233 -43.68 -6.98 -59.72
CA ALA A 233 -42.97 -8.22 -59.94
C ALA A 233 -42.84 -8.59 -61.43
N ALA A 234 -41.62 -8.98 -61.83
CA ALA A 234 -41.37 -9.65 -63.10
C ALA A 234 -41.13 -11.15 -62.86
N SER A 235 -41.71 -11.92 -63.78
CA SER A 235 -41.92 -13.37 -63.74
C SER A 235 -40.65 -14.20 -63.98
N THR A 236 -40.80 -15.47 -63.59
CA THR A 236 -39.89 -16.62 -63.49
C THR A 236 -39.09 -17.03 -64.74
N VAL A 237 -37.91 -17.62 -64.52
CA VAL A 237 -37.28 -18.64 -65.42
C VAL A 237 -36.65 -19.76 -64.54
N PRO A 238 -36.87 -21.06 -64.84
CA PRO A 238 -36.36 -22.17 -64.02
C PRO A 238 -35.16 -22.96 -64.62
N ALA A 239 -34.57 -23.78 -63.73
CA ALA A 239 -33.63 -24.91 -63.93
C ALA A 239 -32.14 -24.56 -64.14
N GLY A 240 -31.15 -25.27 -63.56
CA GLY A 240 -31.11 -26.67 -63.13
C GLY A 240 -30.00 -27.01 -62.11
N PRO A 241 -29.65 -28.30 -61.93
CA PRO A 241 -29.20 -28.85 -60.64
C PRO A 241 -27.71 -29.22 -60.53
N THR A 242 -27.35 -29.73 -59.34
CA THR A 242 -26.12 -30.47 -58.92
C THR A 242 -25.03 -29.61 -58.27
N ALA A 243 -24.31 -30.00 -57.20
CA ALA A 243 -24.23 -31.24 -56.43
C ALA A 243 -23.85 -30.91 -54.98
N SER A 244 -24.29 -31.77 -54.04
CA SER A 244 -23.90 -31.74 -52.63
C SER A 244 -22.75 -32.72 -52.41
N THR A 245 -21.64 -32.27 -51.82
CA THR A 245 -20.58 -33.16 -51.33
C THR A 245 -20.39 -32.98 -49.83
N VAL A 246 -20.46 -34.12 -49.15
CA VAL A 246 -20.48 -34.43 -47.71
C VAL A 246 -19.12 -34.12 -47.03
N PRO A 247 -19.07 -33.92 -45.69
CA PRO A 247 -17.92 -33.34 -44.98
C PRO A 247 -16.90 -34.38 -44.52
N ALA A 248 -15.63 -33.99 -44.41
CA ALA A 248 -14.56 -34.81 -43.84
C ALA A 248 -14.31 -34.50 -42.35
N LYS A 249 -14.28 -35.59 -41.57
CA LYS A 249 -14.11 -35.75 -40.11
C LYS A 249 -12.67 -35.46 -39.64
N PRO A 250 -12.42 -35.14 -38.35
CA PRO A 250 -11.12 -34.67 -37.86
C PRO A 250 -10.14 -35.81 -37.49
N ALA A 251 -8.84 -35.54 -37.62
CA ALA A 251 -7.76 -36.42 -37.17
C ALA A 251 -7.27 -36.03 -35.76
N ALA A 252 -7.13 -37.04 -34.91
CA ALA A 252 -6.70 -37.00 -33.51
C ALA A 252 -5.15 -37.05 -33.38
N PRO A 253 -4.58 -36.86 -32.17
CA PRO A 253 -3.17 -36.51 -31.97
C PRO A 253 -2.24 -37.73 -31.81
N THR A 254 -0.97 -37.54 -32.18
CA THR A 254 0.09 -38.55 -32.03
C THR A 254 1.11 -38.15 -30.95
N ILE A 255 1.17 -38.93 -29.87
CA ILE A 255 2.25 -39.14 -28.87
C ILE A 255 2.26 -40.68 -28.67
N PRO A 256 3.36 -41.45 -28.47
CA PRO A 256 4.61 -41.18 -27.72
C PRO A 256 5.90 -41.77 -28.32
N ALA A 257 7.06 -41.51 -27.69
CA ALA A 257 8.03 -42.57 -27.35
C ALA A 257 9.02 -42.11 -26.27
N THR A 258 9.00 -42.82 -25.15
CA THR A 258 9.99 -42.89 -24.08
C THR A 258 11.08 -43.91 -24.45
N SER A 259 12.35 -43.63 -24.15
CA SER A 259 13.40 -44.65 -23.90
C SER A 259 14.37 -44.10 -22.84
N THR A 260 14.33 -44.53 -21.57
CA THR A 260 15.03 -45.69 -20.99
C THR A 260 16.52 -45.77 -21.32
N GLY A 261 17.36 -45.35 -20.37
CA GLY A 261 18.80 -45.64 -20.33
C GLY A 261 19.23 -45.84 -18.86
N THR A 262 19.67 -47.06 -18.57
CA THR A 262 19.92 -47.72 -17.27
C THR A 262 21.35 -47.43 -16.73
N PRO A 263 21.63 -47.55 -15.40
CA PRO A 263 22.97 -47.48 -14.79
C PRO A 263 23.67 -48.87 -14.82
N PRO A 264 24.73 -49.23 -14.03
CA PRO A 264 25.59 -48.50 -13.08
C PRO A 264 27.12 -48.73 -13.27
N GLY A 265 27.92 -48.01 -12.46
CA GLY A 265 29.35 -48.22 -12.21
C GLY A 265 29.80 -47.37 -11.03
#